data_AF-A0A6S7BVK9-F1
#
_entry.id   AF-A0A6S7BVK9-F1
#
_cell.length_a   1.000
_cell.length_b   1.000
_cell.length_c   1.000
_cell.angle_alpha   90.00
_cell.angle_beta   90.00
_cell.angle_gamma   90.00
#
_symmetry.space_group_name_H-M   'P 1'
#
loop_
_entity.id
_entity.type
_entity.pdbx_description
1 polymer ?
#
loop_
_entity_poly.entity_id
_entity_poly.type
_entity_poly.pdbx_seq_one_letter_code
_entity_poly.pdbx_strand_id
1 'polypeptide(L)'
;MYPGEVLWWLLFACWNLVLIYTDLRYRRVPNTLIVAGFAGQALWLLAAWLAPAWGYPPRWAGWPMALAGFALALPFFPLWLKRLMGAGDVKAIAVLGLLTGFAPLVMTLVVASLLAGLHALLYLFLSRSWALPLRARQIPYGTYLGAAALSVVFIPLNSDWYSWCFSWCSTRS
;
A
#
# COMPACT_ATOMS: atom_id res chain seq x y z
N MET A 1 16.62 -15.88 6.82
CA MET A 1 16.21 -15.29 5.53
C MET A 1 16.58 -16.24 4.42
N TYR A 2 15.61 -16.85 3.75
CA TYR A 2 15.88 -17.59 2.52
C TYR A 2 16.03 -16.59 1.36
N PRO A 3 16.76 -16.91 0.27
CA PRO A 3 17.05 -15.94 -0.79
C PRO A 3 15.79 -15.32 -1.43
N GLY A 4 14.69 -16.07 -1.50
CA GLY A 4 13.41 -15.56 -2.00
C GLY A 4 12.78 -14.48 -1.11
N GLU A 5 12.95 -14.53 0.21
CA GLU A 5 12.48 -13.44 1.10
C GLU A 5 13.16 -12.11 0.77
N VAL A 6 14.48 -12.14 0.60
CA VAL A 6 15.27 -10.94 0.25
C VAL A 6 14.85 -10.41 -1.11
N LEU A 7 14.69 -11.30 -2.09
CA LEU A 7 14.21 -10.94 -3.42
C LEU A 7 12.83 -10.27 -3.37
N TRP A 8 11.90 -10.82 -2.58
CA TRP A 8 10.57 -10.25 -2.42
C TRP A 8 10.63 -8.84 -1.83
N TRP A 9 11.42 -8.63 -0.77
CA TRP A 9 11.61 -7.30 -0.18
C TRP A 9 12.21 -6.30 -1.16
N LEU A 10 13.18 -6.71 -1.98
CA LEU A 10 13.78 -5.86 -3.00
C LEU A 10 12.75 -5.46 -4.08
N LEU A 11 11.95 -6.41 -4.57
CA LEU A 11 10.90 -6.14 -5.55
C LEU A 11 9.82 -5.22 -4.96
N PHE A 12 9.41 -5.48 -3.73
CA PHE A 12 8.47 -4.63 -3.00
C PHE A 12 9.00 -3.20 -2.83
N ALA A 13 10.25 -3.05 -2.41
CA ALA A 13 10.88 -1.75 -2.24
C ALA A 13 11.01 -1.01 -3.59
N CYS A 14 11.46 -1.70 -4.64
CA CYS A 14 11.56 -1.13 -5.98
C CYS A 14 10.19 -0.66 -6.49
N TRP A 15 9.15 -1.48 -6.33
CA TRP A 15 7.80 -1.11 -6.74
C TRP A 15 7.29 0.14 -6.01
N ASN A 16 7.50 0.23 -4.69
CA ASN A 16 7.12 1.41 -3.90
C ASN A 16 7.92 2.66 -4.28
N LEU A 17 9.22 2.53 -4.56
CA LEU A 17 10.03 3.65 -5.02
C LEU A 17 9.58 4.18 -6.37
N VAL A 18 9.21 3.29 -7.31
CA VAL A 18 8.65 3.69 -8.60
C VAL A 18 7.27 4.33 -8.43
N LEU A 19 6.43 3.82 -7.51
CA LEU A 19 5.14 4.44 -7.16
C LEU A 19 5.35 5.88 -6.66
N ILE A 20 6.25 6.06 -5.69
CA ILE A 20 6.59 7.38 -5.14
C ILE A 20 7.14 8.30 -6.23
N TYR A 21 8.08 7.81 -7.04
CA TYR A 21 8.69 8.60 -8.10
C TYR A 21 7.67 9.05 -9.15
N THR A 22 6.81 8.14 -9.61
CA THR A 22 5.80 8.43 -10.63
C THR A 22 4.73 9.38 -10.11
N ASP A 23 4.32 9.23 -8.85
CA ASP A 23 3.39 10.14 -8.20
C ASP A 23 4.00 11.54 -7.98
N LEU A 24 5.26 11.65 -7.53
CA LEU A 24 5.94 12.94 -7.39
C LEU A 24 6.17 13.64 -8.73
N ARG A 25 6.63 12.90 -9.74
CA ARG A 25 7.03 13.48 -11.04
C ARG A 25 5.81 13.82 -11.90
N TYR A 26 4.90 12.86 -12.05
CA TYR A 26 3.79 12.93 -13.01
C TYR A 26 2.42 13.13 -12.35
N ARG A 27 2.33 13.09 -11.01
CA ARG A 27 1.06 13.16 -10.25
C ARG A 27 0.04 12.12 -10.72
N ARG A 28 0.54 10.99 -11.22
CA ARG A 28 -0.26 9.91 -11.81
C ARG A 28 0.44 8.58 -11.57
N VAL A 29 -0.32 7.61 -11.09
CA VAL A 29 0.11 6.22 -10.98
C VAL A 29 -0.11 5.52 -12.33
N PRO A 30 0.93 5.04 -13.03
CA PRO A 30 0.77 4.39 -14.32
C PRO A 30 0.14 3.00 -14.16
N ASN A 31 -0.82 2.67 -15.04
CA ASN A 31 -1.48 1.37 -15.02
C ASN A 31 -0.49 0.20 -15.21
N THR A 32 0.62 0.43 -15.94
CA THR A 32 1.68 -0.58 -16.13
C THR A 32 2.32 -0.99 -14.81
N LEU A 33 2.54 -0.05 -13.88
CA LEU A 33 3.08 -0.33 -12.55
C LEU A 33 2.11 -1.15 -11.71
N ILE A 34 0.82 -0.82 -11.78
CA ILE A 34 -0.24 -1.58 -11.10
C ILE A 34 -0.29 -3.02 -11.61
N VAL A 35 -0.30 -3.21 -12.94
CA VAL A 35 -0.33 -4.54 -13.55
C VAL A 35 0.93 -5.33 -13.21
N ALA A 36 2.11 -4.69 -13.24
CA ALA A 36 3.37 -5.34 -12.88
C ALA A 36 3.38 -5.81 -11.41
N GLY A 37 2.90 -4.98 -10.48
CA GLY A 37 2.82 -5.34 -9.06
C GLY A 37 1.81 -6.47 -8.81
N PHE A 38 0.63 -6.40 -9.44
CA PHE A 38 -0.39 -7.45 -9.35
C PHE A 38 0.12 -8.78 -9.93
N ALA A 39 0.63 -8.78 -11.15
CA ALA A 39 1.12 -9.98 -11.82
C ALA A 39 2.33 -10.57 -11.10
N GLY A 40 3.28 -9.74 -10.66
CA GLY A 40 4.45 -10.19 -9.92
C GLY A 40 4.08 -10.91 -8.62
N GLN A 41 3.17 -10.34 -7.85
CA GLN A 41 2.71 -10.95 -6.60
C GLN A 41 1.83 -12.19 -6.84
N ALA A 42 0.96 -12.17 -7.85
CA ALA A 42 0.14 -13.34 -8.20
C ALA A 42 1.03 -14.52 -8.64
N LEU A 43 2.05 -14.26 -9.45
CA LEU A 43 3.05 -15.27 -9.85
C LEU A 43 3.85 -15.77 -8.64
N TRP A 44 4.21 -14.90 -7.70
CA TRP A 44 4.89 -15.31 -6.47
C TRP A 44 4.03 -16.25 -5.62
N LEU A 45 2.76 -15.91 -5.41
CA LEU A 45 1.82 -16.75 -4.66
C LEU A 45 1.54 -18.08 -5.38
N LEU A 46 1.49 -18.07 -6.71
CA LEU A 46 1.36 -19.28 -7.51
C LEU A 46 2.61 -20.17 -7.38
N ALA A 47 3.81 -19.59 -7.45
CA ALA A 47 5.06 -20.32 -7.26
C ALA A 47 5.16 -20.94 -5.86
N ALA A 48 4.78 -20.18 -4.81
CA ALA A 48 4.72 -20.68 -3.44
C ALA A 48 3.69 -21.80 -3.23
N TRP A 49 2.61 -21.80 -4.02
CA TRP A 49 1.60 -22.85 -3.99
C TRP A 49 2.03 -24.12 -4.70
N LEU A 50 2.71 -23.99 -5.85
CA LEU A 50 3.17 -25.12 -6.67
C LEU A 50 4.46 -25.77 -6.17
N ALA A 51 5.35 -24.97 -5.57
CA ALA A 51 6.65 -25.41 -5.06
C ALA A 51 6.74 -25.11 -3.57
N PRO A 52 6.51 -26.09 -2.67
CA PRO A 52 6.58 -25.87 -1.22
C PRO A 52 7.95 -25.40 -0.71
N ALA A 53 9.02 -25.64 -1.48
CA ALA A 53 10.35 -25.09 -1.23
C ALA A 53 10.45 -23.57 -1.47
N TRP A 54 9.50 -23.00 -2.22
CA TRP A 54 9.34 -21.57 -2.43
C TRP A 54 8.41 -21.00 -1.35
N GLY A 55 8.97 -20.19 -0.46
CA GLY A 55 8.21 -19.65 0.66
C GLY A 55 7.16 -18.63 0.24
N TYR A 56 6.10 -18.52 1.04
CA TYR A 56 5.15 -17.41 0.96
C TYR A 56 5.85 -16.08 1.31
N PRO A 57 5.26 -14.93 0.89
CA PRO A 57 5.76 -13.63 1.25
C PRO A 57 5.97 -13.49 2.76
N PRO A 58 7.04 -12.80 3.18
CA PRO A 58 7.30 -12.58 4.59
C PRO A 58 6.13 -11.82 5.23
N ARG A 59 5.67 -12.29 6.41
CA ARG A 59 4.66 -11.69 7.31
C ARG A 59 3.20 -12.18 7.20
N TRP A 60 2.77 -12.85 6.14
CA TRP A 60 1.42 -13.46 6.09
C TRP A 60 1.38 -14.73 5.25
N ALA A 61 0.47 -15.62 5.61
CA ALA A 61 0.31 -16.93 5.01
C ALA A 61 -0.74 -16.91 3.87
N GLY A 62 -0.25 -16.95 2.64
CA GLY A 62 -1.01 -17.45 1.50
C GLY A 62 -2.10 -16.55 0.92
N TRP A 63 -2.85 -17.16 0.00
CA TRP A 63 -3.89 -16.52 -0.79
C TRP A 63 -4.98 -15.82 0.03
N PRO A 64 -5.51 -16.36 1.14
CA PRO A 64 -6.61 -15.73 1.87
C PRO A 64 -6.26 -14.33 2.40
N MET A 65 -5.05 -14.15 2.94
CA MET A 65 -4.61 -12.87 3.49
C MET A 65 -4.33 -11.84 2.38
N ALA A 66 -3.76 -12.28 1.26
CA ALA A 66 -3.55 -11.43 0.08
C ALA A 66 -4.88 -10.97 -0.54
N LEU A 67 -5.85 -11.88 -0.66
CA LEU A 67 -7.20 -11.56 -1.16
C LEU A 67 -7.96 -10.65 -0.19
N ALA A 68 -7.84 -10.86 1.12
CA ALA A 68 -8.44 -9.98 2.12
C ALA A 68 -7.87 -8.55 2.04
N GLY A 69 -6.55 -8.42 1.88
CA GLY A 69 -5.90 -7.12 1.65
C GLY A 69 -6.32 -6.49 0.33
N PHE A 70 -6.45 -7.26 -0.76
CA PHE A 70 -6.98 -6.73 -2.03
C PHE A 70 -8.43 -6.26 -1.89
N ALA A 71 -9.28 -7.02 -1.20
CA ALA A 71 -10.69 -6.70 -0.98
C ALA A 71 -10.89 -5.42 -0.16
N LEU A 72 -9.92 -5.03 0.69
CA LEU A 72 -9.95 -3.74 1.39
C LEU A 72 -9.94 -2.52 0.46
N ALA A 73 -9.56 -2.66 -0.81
CA ALA A 73 -9.67 -1.57 -1.78
C ALA A 73 -11.10 -1.36 -2.30
N LEU A 74 -11.97 -2.36 -2.22
CA LEU A 74 -13.37 -2.28 -2.67
C LEU A 74 -14.17 -1.13 -2.03
N PRO A 75 -14.14 -0.88 -0.70
CA PRO A 75 -14.82 0.25 -0.09
C PRO A 75 -14.31 1.63 -0.53
N PHE A 76 -13.15 1.70 -1.19
CA PHE A 76 -12.64 2.95 -1.78
C PHE A 76 -13.18 3.20 -3.20
N PHE A 77 -13.84 2.23 -3.83
CA PHE A 77 -14.45 2.39 -5.14
C PHE A 77 -15.57 3.46 -5.18
N PRO A 78 -16.48 3.57 -4.18
CA PRO A 78 -17.44 4.67 -4.08
C PRO A 78 -16.76 6.05 -3.95
N LEU A 79 -15.61 6.14 -3.27
CA LEU A 79 -14.84 7.38 -3.14
C LEU A 79 -14.27 7.84 -4.48
N TRP A 80 -13.82 6.89 -5.30
CA TRP A 80 -13.45 7.17 -6.69
C TRP A 80 -14.65 7.64 -7.52
N LEU A 81 -15.82 6.99 -7.38
CA LEU A 81 -17.04 7.40 -8.08
C LEU A 81 -17.43 8.85 -7.76
N LYS A 82 -17.25 9.26 -6.50
CA LYS A 82 -17.46 10.63 -6.03
C LYS A 82 -16.32 11.61 -6.38
N ARG A 83 -15.31 11.17 -7.15
CA ARG A 83 -14.10 11.94 -7.51
C ARG A 83 -13.33 12.50 -6.30
N LEU A 84 -13.52 11.91 -5.13
CA LEU A 84 -12.78 12.27 -3.91
C LEU A 84 -11.36 11.69 -3.94
N MET A 85 -11.16 10.63 -4.72
CA MET A 85 -9.91 9.88 -4.78
C MET A 85 -9.58 9.50 -6.22
N GLY A 86 -8.28 9.52 -6.56
CA GLY A 86 -7.81 9.16 -7.90
C GLY A 86 -8.01 7.68 -8.21
N ALA A 87 -8.34 7.35 -9.46
CA ALA A 87 -8.43 5.96 -9.92
C ALA A 87 -7.11 5.20 -9.72
N GLY A 88 -5.98 5.92 -9.84
CA GLY A 88 -4.64 5.38 -9.60
C GLY A 88 -4.42 4.99 -8.14
N ASP A 89 -4.89 5.81 -7.21
CA ASP A 89 -4.72 5.57 -5.77
C ASP A 89 -5.49 4.34 -5.31
N VAL A 90 -6.75 4.17 -5.76
CA VAL A 90 -7.55 2.96 -5.43
C VAL A 90 -6.84 1.70 -5.93
N LYS A 91 -6.30 1.74 -7.15
CA LYS A 91 -5.55 0.62 -7.73
C LYS A 91 -4.26 0.35 -6.96
N ALA A 92 -3.55 1.39 -6.55
CA ALA A 92 -2.33 1.26 -5.76
C ALA A 92 -2.62 0.62 -4.39
N ILE A 93 -3.69 1.03 -3.72
CA ILE A 93 -4.16 0.41 -2.46
C ILE A 93 -4.49 -1.06 -2.69
N ALA A 94 -5.17 -1.41 -3.79
CA ALA A 94 -5.50 -2.80 -4.10
C ALA A 94 -4.24 -3.67 -4.26
N VAL A 95 -3.25 -3.18 -5.02
CA VAL A 95 -1.98 -3.90 -5.22
C VAL A 95 -1.16 -3.94 -3.93
N LEU A 96 -1.09 -2.85 -3.17
CA LEU A 96 -0.47 -2.83 -1.85
C LEU A 96 -1.14 -3.81 -0.90
N GLY A 97 -2.46 -3.96 -0.94
CA GLY A 97 -3.19 -4.94 -0.15
C GLY A 97 -2.91 -6.37 -0.58
N LEU A 98 -2.70 -6.60 -1.87
CA LEU A 98 -2.31 -7.92 -2.38
C LEU A 98 -0.85 -8.27 -2.05
N LEU A 99 0.03 -7.26 -2.07
CA LEU A 99 1.42 -7.40 -1.64
C LEU A 99 1.51 -7.60 -0.14
N THR A 100 0.83 -6.76 0.65
CA THR A 100 0.99 -6.65 2.10
C THR A 100 -0.07 -7.39 2.93
N GLY A 101 -1.14 -7.89 2.33
CA GLY A 101 -2.27 -8.45 3.09
C GLY A 101 -3.03 -7.42 3.93
N PHE A 102 -3.95 -7.91 4.76
CA PHE A 102 -4.93 -7.07 5.46
C PHE A 102 -4.32 -6.14 6.53
N ALA A 103 -3.63 -6.70 7.52
CA ALA A 103 -3.24 -5.96 8.73
C ALA A 103 -2.23 -4.82 8.47
N PRO A 104 -1.18 -5.01 7.65
CA PRO A 104 -0.29 -3.89 7.33
C PRO A 104 -0.98 -2.89 6.42
N LEU A 105 -1.82 -3.30 5.47
CA LEU A 105 -2.52 -2.35 4.61
C LEU A 105 -3.34 -1.35 5.42
N VAL A 106 -4.09 -1.81 6.43
CA VAL A 106 -4.85 -0.90 7.31
C VAL A 106 -3.92 0.13 7.97
N MET A 107 -2.75 -0.29 8.47
CA MET A 107 -1.76 0.65 9.01
C MET A 107 -1.20 1.60 7.98
N THR A 108 -0.90 1.12 6.78
CA THR A 108 -0.40 1.99 5.70
C THR A 108 -1.43 3.06 5.34
N LEU A 109 -2.71 2.71 5.31
CA LEU A 109 -3.80 3.66 5.05
C LEU A 109 -3.92 4.71 6.14
N VAL A 110 -3.83 4.31 7.41
CA VAL A 110 -3.86 5.23 8.56
C VAL A 110 -2.67 6.19 8.49
N VAL A 111 -1.45 5.68 8.38
CA VAL A 111 -0.23 6.50 8.32
C VAL A 111 -0.22 7.40 7.09
N ALA A 112 -0.60 6.90 5.91
CA ALA A 112 -0.67 7.69 4.69
C ALA A 112 -1.71 8.81 4.81
N SER A 113 -2.87 8.54 5.41
CA SER A 113 -3.93 9.54 5.62
C SER A 113 -3.51 10.61 6.62
N LEU A 114 -2.80 10.25 7.69
CA LEU A 114 -2.22 11.19 8.64
C LEU A 114 -1.20 12.11 7.96
N LEU A 115 -0.29 11.55 7.16
CA LEU A 115 0.70 12.34 6.41
C LEU A 115 0.05 13.26 5.37
N ALA A 116 -0.96 12.78 4.65
CA ALA A 116 -1.73 13.57 3.71
C ALA A 116 -2.50 14.72 4.41
N GLY A 117 -3.11 14.44 5.55
CA GLY A 117 -3.81 15.44 6.37
C GLY A 117 -2.86 16.50 6.93
N LEU A 118 -1.70 16.08 7.43
CA LEU A 118 -0.66 17.00 7.91
C LEU A 118 -0.14 17.88 6.77
N HIS A 119 0.07 17.33 5.57
CA HIS A 119 0.45 18.11 4.40
C HIS A 119 -0.62 19.14 4.01
N ALA A 120 -1.90 18.75 4.05
CA ALA A 120 -3.01 19.66 3.77
C ALA A 120 -3.11 20.80 4.80
N LEU A 121 -2.91 20.51 6.09
CA LEU A 121 -2.89 21.51 7.16
C LEU A 121 -1.71 22.48 7.00
N LEU A 122 -0.51 21.96 6.72
CA LEU A 122 0.67 22.79 6.46
C LEU A 122 0.46 23.68 5.22
N TYR A 123 -0.09 23.12 4.15
CA TYR A 123 -0.43 23.89 2.95
C TYR A 123 -1.42 25.02 3.28
N LEU A 124 -2.49 24.74 4.04
CA LEU A 124 -3.46 25.75 4.44
C LEU A 124 -2.81 26.85 5.28
N PHE A 125 -1.97 26.49 6.25
CA PHE A 125 -1.28 27.44 7.10
C PHE A 125 -0.30 28.32 6.32
N LEU A 126 0.54 27.73 5.46
CA LEU A 126 1.50 28.48 4.64
C LEU A 126 0.81 29.31 3.56
N SER A 127 -0.27 28.83 2.96
CA SER A 127 -1.03 29.56 1.95
C SER A 127 -1.68 30.85 2.47
N ARG A 128 -1.87 30.96 3.81
CA ARG A 128 -2.31 32.21 4.45
C ARG A 128 -1.23 33.29 4.45
N SER A 129 0.05 32.89 4.41
CA SER A 129 1.18 33.81 4.52
C SER A 129 1.98 33.94 3.22
N TRP A 130 1.88 32.98 2.30
CA TRP A 130 2.69 32.91 1.08
C TRP A 130 1.86 32.42 -0.12
N ALA A 131 2.07 33.02 -1.30
CA ALA A 131 1.47 32.54 -2.55
C ALA A 131 2.18 31.25 -3.00
N LEU A 132 1.59 30.09 -2.66
CA LEU A 132 2.12 28.80 -3.06
C LEU A 132 1.77 28.45 -4.51
N PRO A 133 2.65 27.73 -5.23
CA PRO A 133 2.38 27.30 -6.60
C PRO A 133 1.19 26.32 -6.62
N LEU A 134 0.36 26.39 -7.68
CA LEU A 134 -0.81 25.52 -7.87
C LEU A 134 -0.48 24.02 -7.76
N ARG A 135 0.77 23.63 -8.04
CA ARG A 135 1.28 22.25 -7.94
C ARG A 135 1.40 21.74 -6.50
N ALA A 136 1.55 22.64 -5.52
CA ALA A 136 1.56 22.31 -4.09
C ALA A 136 0.16 22.06 -3.53
N ARG A 137 -0.90 22.45 -4.25
CA ARG A 137 -2.29 22.17 -3.90
C ARG A 137 -2.68 20.70 -4.14
N GLN A 138 -1.99 20.02 -5.07
CA GLN A 138 -2.25 18.61 -5.38
C GLN A 138 -1.52 17.72 -4.39
N ILE A 139 -2.28 17.06 -3.51
CA ILE A 139 -1.76 16.14 -2.50
C ILE A 139 -1.26 14.86 -3.20
N PRO A 140 0.05 14.53 -3.13
CA PRO A 140 0.58 13.29 -3.67
C PRO A 140 0.26 12.11 -2.77
N TYR A 141 -0.99 11.65 -2.81
CA TYR A 141 -1.44 10.56 -1.94
C TYR A 141 -0.69 9.24 -2.20
N GLY A 142 -0.36 8.95 -3.47
CA GLY A 142 0.45 7.78 -3.85
C GLY A 142 1.84 7.77 -3.20
N THR A 143 2.45 8.95 -3.03
CA THR A 143 3.73 9.11 -2.33
C THR A 143 3.60 8.75 -0.85
N TYR A 144 2.56 9.25 -0.18
CA TYR A 144 2.32 8.92 1.22
C TYR A 144 1.96 7.46 1.42
N LEU A 145 1.21 6.85 0.50
CA LEU A 145 0.95 5.41 0.49
C LEU A 145 2.24 4.60 0.40
N GLY A 146 3.12 4.90 -0.57
CA GLY A 146 4.39 4.17 -0.73
C GLY A 146 5.33 4.36 0.45
N ALA A 147 5.42 5.58 0.99
CA ALA A 147 6.24 5.86 2.17
C ALA A 147 5.72 5.15 3.42
N ALA A 148 4.40 5.14 3.64
CA ALA A 148 3.75 4.41 4.72
C ALA A 148 3.94 2.89 4.55
N ALA A 149 3.83 2.37 3.34
CA ALA A 149 4.07 0.96 3.04
C ALA A 149 5.49 0.52 3.40
N LEU A 150 6.49 1.34 3.06
CA LEU A 150 7.88 1.08 3.44
C LEU A 150 8.10 1.18 4.96
N SER A 151 7.44 2.10 5.66
CA SER A 151 7.62 2.27 7.10
C SER A 151 6.93 1.17 7.92
N VAL A 152 5.71 0.78 7.55
CA VAL A 152 4.92 -0.27 8.24
C VAL A 152 5.60 -1.64 8.14
N VAL A 153 6.38 -1.85 7.08
CA VAL A 153 7.26 -3.00 6.92
C VAL A 153 8.39 -3.06 7.94
N PHE A 154 8.68 -2.01 8.71
CA PHE A 154 9.60 -2.12 9.85
C PHE A 154 8.90 -2.45 11.17
N ILE A 155 7.56 -2.40 11.20
CA ILE A 155 6.80 -2.70 12.43
C ILE A 155 6.90 -4.21 12.73
N PRO A 156 7.30 -4.59 13.96
CA PRO A 156 7.37 -5.99 14.39
C PRO A 156 6.00 -6.68 14.38
N LEU A 157 5.98 -7.98 14.02
CA LEU A 157 4.76 -8.79 13.98
C LEU A 157 4.12 -9.03 15.35
N ASN A 158 4.90 -8.91 16.43
CA ASN A 158 4.43 -8.98 17.82
C ASN A 158 3.87 -7.65 18.34
N SER A 159 3.74 -6.63 17.48
CA SER A 159 3.07 -5.39 17.89
C SER A 159 1.58 -5.64 18.14
N ASP A 160 1.04 -4.93 19.14
CA ASP A 160 -0.38 -5.01 19.52
C ASP A 160 -1.33 -4.78 18.34
N TRP A 161 -0.87 -4.01 17.35
CA TRP A 161 -1.60 -3.76 16.13
C TRP A 161 -1.92 -5.04 15.33
N TYR A 162 -0.91 -5.86 15.06
CA TYR A 162 -1.11 -7.07 14.28
C TYR A 162 -1.99 -8.06 15.05
N SER A 163 -1.77 -8.20 16.35
CA SER A 163 -2.60 -9.01 17.24
C SER A 163 -4.07 -8.57 17.22
N TRP A 164 -4.31 -7.26 17.26
CA TRP A 164 -5.65 -6.69 17.18
C TRP A 164 -6.30 -6.94 15.81
N CYS A 165 -5.59 -6.73 14.71
CA CYS A 165 -6.12 -7.02 13.37
C CYS A 165 -6.43 -8.51 13.18
N PHE A 166 -5.59 -9.41 13.68
CA PHE A 166 -5.85 -10.85 13.60
C PHE A 166 -7.04 -11.29 14.46
N SER A 167 -7.32 -10.61 15.57
CA SER A 167 -8.52 -10.88 16.37
C SER A 167 -9.82 -10.69 15.58
N TRP A 168 -9.84 -9.76 14.62
CA TRP A 168 -10.99 -9.52 13.74
C TRP A 168 -11.16 -10.62 12.69
N CYS A 169 -10.07 -11.28 12.30
CA CYS A 169 -10.12 -12.42 11.40
C CYS A 169 -10.42 -13.74 12.13
N SER A 170 -10.08 -13.83 13.43
CA SER A 170 -10.22 -15.06 14.24
C SER A 170 -11.57 -15.19 14.96
N THR A 171 -12.41 -14.15 15.01
CA THR A 171 -13.68 -14.17 15.77
C THR A 171 -14.84 -14.90 15.09
N ARG A 172 -14.55 -15.77 14.13
CA ARG A 172 -15.50 -16.74 13.55
C ARG A 172 -14.91 -18.15 13.56
N SER A 173 -14.98 -18.81 14.70
CA SER A 173 -14.95 -20.27 14.82
C SER A 173 -15.90 -20.68 15.94
#